data_AF-A0A075HI80-F1
#
_entry.id   AF-A0A075HI80-F1
#
_cell.length_a   1.000
_cell.length_b   1.000
_cell.length_c   1.000
_cell.angle_alpha   90.00
_cell.angle_beta   90.00
_cell.angle_gamma   90.00
#
_symmetry.space_group_name_H-M   'P 1'
#
loop_
_entity.id
_entity.type
_entity.pdbx_description
1 polymer ?
#
loop_
_entity_poly.entity_id
_entity_poly.type
_entity_poly.pdbx_seq_one_letter_code
_entity_poly.pdbx_strand_id
1 'polypeptide(L)'
;MVPESARADFAPSDKAWAIHAAIIGMNMGNMLFRGLELNKDNPDMVTVTGLAILAAALPFQAIFFLINSYIREFENANDIEYIMLLKLSVICQVVSYLSLLGIALLFFNTHQYIGMAFGSGAIIAFVLIRSAMTQAATLRGSSM
;
A
#
# COMPACT_ATOMS: atom_id res chain seq x y z
N MET A 1 -23.91 -2.92 20.56
CA MET A 1 -24.18 -3.43 19.21
C MET A 1 -23.89 -2.32 18.23
N VAL A 2 -22.71 -2.34 17.63
CA VAL A 2 -22.33 -1.36 16.61
C VAL A 2 -23.08 -1.69 15.31
N PRO A 3 -23.66 -0.70 14.61
CA PRO A 3 -24.46 -0.96 13.41
C PRO A 3 -23.64 -1.71 12.36
N GLU A 4 -24.28 -2.70 11.74
CA GLU A 4 -23.71 -3.57 10.70
C GLU A 4 -23.11 -2.78 9.52
N SER A 5 -23.64 -1.58 9.25
CA SER A 5 -23.10 -0.64 8.26
C SER A 5 -21.65 -0.21 8.54
N ALA A 6 -21.28 -0.02 9.81
CA ALA A 6 -19.92 0.34 10.20
C ALA A 6 -18.95 -0.86 10.19
N ARG A 7 -19.46 -2.10 10.15
CA ARG A 7 -18.65 -3.30 9.92
C ARG A 7 -18.37 -3.48 8.42
N ALA A 8 -19.35 -3.17 7.56
CA ALA A 8 -19.24 -3.29 6.11
C ALA A 8 -18.32 -2.25 5.47
N ASP A 9 -18.34 -0.99 5.96
CA ASP A 9 -17.52 0.10 5.41
C ASP A 9 -16.01 -0.09 5.61
N PHE A 10 -15.63 -0.95 6.56
CA PHE A 10 -14.23 -1.11 6.96
C PHE A 10 -13.73 -2.56 6.87
N ALA A 11 -14.57 -3.52 6.44
CA ALA A 11 -14.19 -4.92 6.38
C ALA A 11 -12.89 -5.12 5.57
N PRO A 12 -11.87 -5.79 6.12
CA PRO A 12 -10.65 -6.10 5.38
C PRO A 12 -10.99 -6.96 4.17
N SER A 13 -10.86 -6.40 2.97
CA SER A 13 -11.06 -7.17 1.75
C SER A 13 -9.90 -8.14 1.59
N ASP A 14 -10.16 -9.43 1.38
CA ASP A 14 -9.13 -10.44 1.06
C ASP A 14 -8.19 -10.01 -0.09
N LYS A 15 -8.68 -9.13 -0.98
CA LYS A 15 -7.89 -8.55 -2.08
C LYS A 15 -6.80 -7.58 -1.57
N ALA A 16 -7.06 -6.84 -0.49
CA ALA A 16 -6.10 -5.91 0.11
C ALA A 16 -4.89 -6.64 0.72
N TRP A 17 -5.12 -7.84 1.28
CA TRP A 17 -4.06 -8.68 1.82
C TRP A 17 -3.04 -9.10 0.75
N ALA A 18 -3.52 -9.58 -0.41
CA ALA A 18 -2.64 -10.01 -1.50
C ALA A 18 -1.81 -8.85 -2.06
N ILE A 19 -2.40 -7.65 -2.17
CA ILE A 19 -1.69 -6.44 -2.60
C ILE A 19 -0.57 -6.10 -1.62
N HIS A 20 -0.85 -6.12 -0.31
CA HIS A 20 0.18 -5.85 0.71
C HIS A 20 1.30 -6.88 0.70
N ALA A 21 0.99 -8.17 0.54
CA ALA A 21 2.01 -9.21 0.41
C ALA A 21 2.93 -8.97 -0.79
N ALA A 22 2.37 -8.56 -1.94
CA ALA A 22 3.15 -8.19 -3.11
C ALA A 22 4.04 -6.97 -2.85
N ILE A 23 3.53 -5.92 -2.18
CA ILE A 23 4.33 -4.73 -1.83
C ILE A 23 5.46 -5.09 -0.87
N ILE A 24 5.20 -5.91 0.16
CA ILE A 24 6.24 -6.40 1.08
C ILE A 24 7.32 -7.14 0.31
N GLY A 25 6.93 -8.04 -0.60
CA GLY A 25 7.86 -8.78 -1.45
C GLY A 25 8.72 -7.86 -2.33
N MET A 26 8.11 -6.85 -2.95
CA MET A 26 8.84 -5.85 -3.74
C MET A 26 9.80 -5.02 -2.88
N ASN A 27 9.37 -4.59 -1.69
CA ASN A 27 10.20 -3.81 -0.77
C ASN A 27 11.41 -4.61 -0.31
N MET A 28 11.19 -5.84 0.18
CA MET A 28 12.23 -6.75 0.62
C MET A 28 13.19 -7.12 -0.51
N GLY A 29 12.67 -7.40 -1.71
CA GLY A 29 13.50 -7.72 -2.88
C GLY A 29 14.42 -6.56 -3.26
N ASN A 30 13.89 -5.33 -3.33
CA ASN A 30 14.72 -4.15 -3.61
C ASN A 30 15.78 -3.91 -2.53
N MET A 31 15.40 -4.05 -1.26
CA MET A 31 16.35 -3.91 -0.14
C MET A 31 17.45 -4.96 -0.16
N LEU A 32 17.12 -6.21 -0.49
CA LEU A 32 18.10 -7.29 -0.58
C LEU A 32 19.09 -7.03 -1.71
N PHE A 33 18.62 -6.91 -2.95
CA PHE A 33 19.52 -6.82 -4.10
C PHE A 33 20.30 -5.51 -4.12
N ARG A 34 19.62 -4.37 -3.95
CA ARG A 34 20.31 -3.07 -3.96
C ARG A 34 21.14 -2.84 -2.70
N GLY A 35 20.76 -3.44 -1.57
CA GLY A 35 21.55 -3.40 -0.35
C GLY A 35 22.86 -4.18 -0.48
N LEU A 36 22.86 -5.29 -1.22
CA LEU A 36 24.07 -6.06 -1.55
C LEU A 36 24.97 -5.31 -2.55
N GLU A 37 24.38 -4.58 -3.49
CA GLU A 37 25.10 -3.75 -4.48
C GLU A 37 25.57 -2.40 -3.93
N LEU A 38 25.11 -2.00 -2.73
CA LEU A 38 25.40 -0.68 -2.17
C LEU A 38 26.88 -0.57 -1.76
N ASN A 39 27.56 0.40 -2.36
CA ASN A 39 28.92 0.76 -1.97
C ASN A 39 28.90 1.40 -0.57
N LYS A 40 29.67 0.85 0.37
CA LYS A 40 29.72 1.34 1.75
C LYS A 40 30.52 2.64 1.91
N ASP A 41 31.52 2.87 1.06
CA ASP A 41 32.45 4.00 1.19
C ASP A 41 31.95 5.25 0.47
N ASN A 42 31.18 5.05 -0.61
CA ASN A 42 30.53 6.14 -1.35
C ASN A 42 29.15 5.68 -1.86
N PRO A 43 28.14 5.65 -0.97
CA PRO A 43 26.81 5.21 -1.36
C PRO A 43 26.11 6.26 -2.22
N ASP A 44 25.40 5.80 -3.24
CA ASP A 44 24.46 6.66 -3.96
C ASP A 44 23.30 7.03 -3.03
N MET A 45 23.25 8.31 -2.66
CA MET A 45 22.29 8.83 -1.69
C MET A 45 20.84 8.75 -2.17
N VAL A 46 20.59 8.72 -3.49
CA VAL A 46 19.23 8.52 -4.03
C VAL A 46 18.78 7.09 -3.74
N THR A 47 19.63 6.11 -4.00
CA THR A 47 19.38 4.71 -3.66
C THR A 47 19.21 4.52 -2.15
N VAL A 48 20.08 5.10 -1.33
CA VAL A 48 19.94 5.03 0.14
C VAL A 48 18.61 5.60 0.61
N THR A 49 18.21 6.77 0.09
CA THR A 49 16.93 7.40 0.44
C THR A 49 15.75 6.52 0.03
N GLY A 50 15.78 5.96 -1.17
CA GLY A 50 14.76 5.01 -1.64
C GLY A 50 14.66 3.80 -0.72
N LEU A 51 15.78 3.15 -0.41
CA LEU A 51 15.84 1.99 0.48
C LEU A 51 15.40 2.32 1.91
N ALA A 52 15.72 3.51 2.43
CA ALA A 52 15.28 3.95 3.75
C ALA A 52 13.75 4.12 3.82
N ILE A 53 13.13 4.64 2.76
CA ILE A 53 11.66 4.72 2.66
C ILE A 53 11.05 3.31 2.69
N LEU A 54 11.61 2.36 1.93
CA LEU A 54 11.12 0.97 1.94
C LEU A 54 11.25 0.34 3.34
N ALA A 55 12.42 0.52 3.97
CA ALA A 55 12.71 0.00 5.30
C ALA A 55 11.74 0.58 6.35
N ALA A 56 11.46 1.88 6.30
CA ALA A 56 10.54 2.54 7.21
C ALA A 56 9.09 2.07 7.05
N ALA A 57 8.69 1.58 5.87
CA ALA A 57 7.34 1.09 5.61
C ALA A 57 7.12 -0.35 6.09
N LEU A 58 8.16 -1.18 6.17
CA LEU A 58 8.07 -2.60 6.55
C LEU A 58 7.41 -2.84 7.92
N PRO A 59 7.71 -2.09 9.00
CA PRO A 59 7.03 -2.25 10.29
C PRO A 59 5.52 -2.02 10.21
N PHE A 60 5.08 -1.03 9.44
CA PHE A 60 3.65 -0.75 9.25
C PHE A 60 2.96 -1.85 8.44
N GLN A 61 3.65 -2.40 7.45
CA GLN A 61 3.17 -3.54 6.66
C GLN A 61 3.02 -4.81 7.52
N ALA A 62 3.98 -5.06 8.41
CA ALA A 62 3.92 -6.18 9.36
C ALA A 62 2.76 -6.01 10.34
N ILE A 63 2.55 -4.82 10.90
CA ILE A 63 1.43 -4.52 11.80
C ILE A 63 0.09 -4.72 11.07
N PHE A 64 -0.05 -4.22 9.83
CA PHE A 64 -1.25 -4.46 9.02
C PHE A 64 -1.54 -5.96 8.86
N PHE A 65 -0.51 -6.76 8.58
CA PHE A 65 -0.68 -8.21 8.46
C PHE A 65 -1.13 -8.85 9.78
N LEU A 66 -0.51 -8.47 10.90
CA LEU A 66 -0.86 -8.97 12.23
C LEU A 66 -2.30 -8.62 12.62
N ILE A 67 -2.72 -7.37 12.39
CA ILE A 67 -4.09 -6.93 12.66
C ILE A 67 -5.09 -7.75 11.85
N ASN A 68 -4.86 -7.91 10.54
CA ASN A 68 -5.77 -8.68 9.69
C ASN A 68 -5.80 -10.16 10.05
N SER A 69 -4.67 -10.75 10.45
CA SER A 69 -4.63 -12.13 10.94
C SER A 69 -5.41 -12.27 12.25
N TYR A 70 -5.24 -11.33 13.18
CA TYR A 70 -5.95 -11.32 14.45
C TYR A 70 -7.47 -11.20 14.27
N ILE A 71 -7.91 -10.28 13.41
CA ILE A 71 -9.34 -10.10 13.09
C ILE A 71 -9.96 -11.37 12.50
N ARG A 72 -9.22 -12.09 11.66
CA ARG A 72 -9.69 -13.35 11.04
C ARG A 72 -9.74 -14.51 12.03
N GLU A 73 -8.81 -14.56 12.98
CA GLU A 73 -8.71 -15.64 13.96
C GLU A 73 -9.74 -15.51 15.10
N PHE A 74 -10.08 -14.28 15.49
CA PHE A 74 -10.97 -14.01 16.62
C PHE A 74 -12.30 -13.40 16.15
N GLU A 75 -13.25 -14.25 15.71
CA GLU A 75 -14.62 -13.84 15.32
C GLU A 75 -15.42 -13.15 16.46
N ASN A 76 -14.97 -13.28 17.71
CA ASN A 76 -15.65 -12.77 18.92
C ASN A 76 -14.94 -11.57 19.60
N ALA A 77 -14.05 -10.87 18.88
CA ALA A 77 -13.40 -9.68 19.42
C ALA A 77 -14.45 -8.62 19.81
N ASN A 78 -14.32 -8.07 21.03
CA ASN A 78 -15.21 -7.04 21.56
C ASN A 78 -15.38 -5.90 20.54
N ASP A 79 -16.63 -5.46 20.27
CA ASP A 79 -16.96 -4.56 19.14
C ASP A 79 -16.08 -3.29 19.10
N ILE A 80 -15.64 -2.79 20.26
CA ILE A 80 -14.79 -1.60 20.38
C ILE A 80 -13.33 -1.88 19.96
N GLU A 81 -12.76 -3.01 20.40
CA GLU A 81 -11.38 -3.40 20.08
C GLU A 81 -11.23 -3.65 18.58
N TYR A 82 -12.24 -4.31 17.98
CA TYR A 82 -12.33 -4.54 16.55
C TYR A 82 -12.26 -3.22 15.75
N ILE A 83 -13.06 -2.22 16.11
CA ILE A 83 -13.09 -0.92 15.41
C ILE A 83 -11.76 -0.17 15.56
N MET A 84 -11.16 -0.21 16.74
CA MET A 84 -9.86 0.43 16.97
C MET A 84 -8.75 -0.20 16.12
N LEU A 85 -8.68 -1.54 16.10
CA LEU A 85 -7.74 -2.28 15.27
C LEU A 85 -7.92 -1.95 13.79
N LEU A 86 -9.18 -1.82 13.34
CA LEU A 86 -9.49 -1.54 11.95
C LEU A 86 -9.08 -0.13 11.53
N LYS A 87 -9.31 0.87 12.39
CA LYS A 87 -8.80 2.24 12.18
C LYS A 87 -7.28 2.27 12.09
N LEU A 88 -6.59 1.52 12.96
CA LEU A 88 -5.14 1.39 12.92
C LEU A 88 -4.67 0.72 11.61
N SER A 89 -5.37 -0.32 11.17
CA SER A 89 -5.09 -1.02 9.91
C SER A 89 -5.12 -0.07 8.70
N VAL A 90 -6.10 0.84 8.64
CA VAL A 90 -6.19 1.85 7.57
C VAL A 90 -4.98 2.80 7.58
N ILE A 91 -4.52 3.23 8.76
CA ILE A 91 -3.32 4.08 8.87
C ILE A 91 -2.09 3.33 8.37
N CYS A 92 -1.91 2.08 8.80
CA CYS A 92 -0.82 1.22 8.33
C CYS A 92 -0.88 0.99 6.82
N GLN A 93 -2.09 0.87 6.25
CA GLN A 93 -2.31 0.74 4.82
C GLN A 93 -1.87 1.98 4.05
N VAL A 94 -2.22 3.18 4.53
CA VAL A 94 -1.76 4.44 3.92
C VAL A 94 -0.24 4.53 3.92
N VAL A 95 0.41 4.27 5.06
CA VAL A 95 1.88 4.31 5.17
C VAL A 95 2.54 3.25 4.30
N SER A 96 1.95 2.05 4.21
CA SER A 96 2.41 1.00 3.30
C SER A 96 2.39 1.45 1.84
N TYR A 97 1.30 2.08 1.38
CA TYR A 97 1.22 2.56 0.00
C TYR A 97 2.19 3.72 -0.29
N LEU A 98 2.57 4.52 0.72
CA LEU A 98 3.60 5.54 0.55
C LEU A 98 4.98 4.94 0.17
N SER A 99 5.24 3.66 0.48
CA SER A 99 6.49 2.99 0.07
C SER A 99 6.64 2.90 -1.45
N LEU A 100 5.53 2.96 -2.20
CA LEU A 100 5.55 3.00 -3.67
C LEU A 100 6.30 4.23 -4.22
N LEU A 101 6.34 5.33 -3.46
CA LEU A 101 7.16 6.50 -3.80
C LEU A 101 8.65 6.18 -3.73
N GLY A 102 9.08 5.39 -2.75
CA GLY A 102 10.45 4.87 -2.65
C GLY A 102 10.78 3.97 -3.84
N ILE A 103 9.87 3.09 -4.24
CA ILE A 103 10.02 2.25 -5.44
C ILE A 103 10.15 3.11 -6.70
N ALA A 104 9.29 4.12 -6.85
CA ALA A 104 9.33 5.03 -7.99
C ALA A 104 10.70 5.74 -8.06
N LEU A 105 11.19 6.28 -6.94
CA LEU A 105 12.51 6.89 -6.84
C LEU A 105 13.62 5.94 -7.29
N LEU A 106 13.60 4.69 -6.82
CA LEU A 106 14.58 3.68 -7.19
C LEU A 106 14.51 3.33 -8.69
N PHE A 107 13.33 3.28 -9.28
CA PHE A 107 13.16 3.04 -10.72
C PHE A 107 13.73 4.18 -11.57
N PHE A 108 13.45 5.43 -11.20
CA PHE A 108 14.04 6.59 -11.88
C PHE A 108 15.55 6.61 -11.77
N ASN A 109 16.09 6.26 -10.59
CA ASN A 109 17.52 6.21 -10.37
C ASN A 109 18.21 5.07 -11.14
N THR A 110 17.51 3.96 -11.36
CA THR A 110 18.07 2.80 -12.08
C THR A 110 18.17 3.06 -13.57
N HIS A 111 17.07 3.50 -14.18
CA HIS A 111 17.06 3.79 -15.61
C HIS A 111 15.86 4.67 -15.95
N GLN A 112 16.11 5.75 -16.68
CA GLN A 112 15.10 6.77 -16.98
C GLN A 112 13.86 6.20 -17.69
N TYR A 113 14.04 5.24 -18.60
CA TYR A 113 12.92 4.60 -19.31
C TYR A 113 12.05 3.74 -18.39
N ILE A 114 12.63 3.08 -17.38
CA ILE A 114 11.87 2.27 -16.41
C ILE A 114 11.02 3.21 -15.55
N GLY A 115 11.63 4.30 -15.05
CA GLY A 115 10.92 5.33 -14.30
C GLY A 115 9.79 5.98 -15.10
N MET A 116 10.03 6.34 -16.37
CA MET A 116 8.99 6.91 -17.25
C MET A 116 7.86 5.93 -17.54
N ALA A 117 8.15 4.64 -17.74
CA ALA A 117 7.12 3.61 -17.94
C ALA A 117 6.24 3.45 -16.68
N PHE A 118 6.85 3.40 -15.49
CA PHE A 118 6.12 3.37 -14.23
C PHE A 118 5.26 4.62 -14.03
N GLY A 119 5.83 5.81 -14.23
CA GLY A 119 5.13 7.09 -14.08
C GLY A 119 3.95 7.25 -15.03
N SER A 120 4.14 6.96 -16.32
CA SER A 120 3.07 7.02 -17.32
C SER A 120 1.97 6.00 -17.03
N GLY A 121 2.32 4.77 -16.62
CA GLY A 121 1.35 3.77 -16.17
C GLY A 121 0.52 4.24 -14.98
N ALA A 122 1.15 4.87 -13.98
CA ALA A 122 0.44 5.43 -12.83
C ALA A 122 -0.53 6.56 -13.22
N ILE A 123 -0.11 7.46 -14.13
CA ILE A 123 -0.98 8.53 -14.65
C ILE A 123 -2.20 7.94 -15.36
N ILE A 124 -1.98 6.97 -16.26
CA ILE A 124 -3.06 6.29 -16.99
C ILE A 124 -4.04 5.63 -16.00
N ALA A 125 -3.53 4.89 -15.00
CA ALA A 125 -4.37 4.27 -13.99
C ALA A 125 -5.23 5.29 -13.23
N PHE A 126 -4.67 6.44 -12.85
CA PHE A 126 -5.41 7.50 -12.17
C PHE A 126 -6.51 8.10 -13.06
N VAL A 127 -6.22 8.33 -14.34
CA VAL A 127 -7.21 8.81 -15.33
C VAL A 127 -8.34 7.80 -15.50
N LEU A 128 -8.03 6.51 -15.58
CA LEU A 128 -9.03 5.44 -15.70
C LEU A 128 -9.94 5.39 -14.46
N ILE A 129 -9.38 5.49 -13.26
CA ILE A 129 -10.16 5.55 -12.02
C ILE A 129 -11.10 6.76 -12.04
N ARG A 130 -10.59 7.94 -12.39
CA ARG A 130 -11.40 9.17 -12.49
C ARG A 130 -12.53 9.00 -13.50
N SER A 131 -12.23 8.48 -14.68
CA SER A 131 -13.21 8.22 -15.73
C SER A 131 -14.32 7.26 -15.27
N ALA A 132 -13.95 6.15 -14.62
CA ALA A 132 -14.91 5.19 -14.10
C ALA A 132 -15.84 5.80 -13.02
N MET A 133 -15.28 6.61 -12.12
CA MET A 133 -16.06 7.28 -11.08
C MET A 133 -17.03 8.32 -11.66
N THR A 134 -16.61 9.08 -12.68
CA THR A 134 -17.50 10.03 -13.38
C THR A 134 -18.63 9.29 -14.10
N GLN A 135 -18.34 8.19 -14.79
CA GLN A 135 -19.37 7.36 -15.44
C GLN A 135 -20.37 6.80 -14.43
N ALA A 136 -19.90 6.29 -13.29
CA ALA A 136 -20.75 5.79 -12.22
C ALA A 136 -21.69 6.88 -11.66
N ALA A 137 -21.19 8.10 -11.49
CA ALA A 137 -22.00 9.24 -11.05
C ALA A 137 -23.09 9.60 -12.07
N THR A 138 -22.76 9.64 -13.36
CA THR A 138 -23.73 9.90 -14.43
C THR A 138 -24.82 8.84 -14.49
N LEU A 139 -24.45 7.56 -14.41
CA LEU A 139 -25.42 6.45 -14.43
C LEU A 139 -26.38 6.52 -13.24
N ARG A 140 -25.85 6.78 -12.02
CA ARG A 140 -26.67 6.94 -10.81
C ARG A 140 -27.64 8.12 -10.91
N GLY A 141 -27.23 9.22 -11.52
CA GLY A 141 -28.08 10.38 -11.78
C GLY A 141 -29.18 10.13 -12.83
N SER A 142 -28.94 9.26 -13.81
CA SER A 142 -29.93 8.89 -14.83
C SER A 142 -30.97 7.85 -14.38
N SER A 143 -30.72 7.16 -13.25
CA SER A 143 -31.63 6.17 -12.64
C SER A 143 -32.57 6.75 -11.57
N MET A 144 -32.47 8.05 -11.30
CA MET A 144 -33.37 8.82 -10.40
C MET A 144 -34.28 9.72 -11.23
#